data_AF-A0AAD8XU62-F1
#
_entry.id   AF-A0AAD8XU62-F1
#
_cell.length_a   1.000
_cell.length_b   1.000
_cell.length_c   1.000
_cell.angle_alpha   90.00
_cell.angle_beta   90.00
_cell.angle_gamma   90.00
#
_symmetry.space_group_name_H-M   'P 1'
#
loop_
_entity.id
_entity.type
_entity.pdbx_description
1 polymer ?
#
loop_
_entity_poly.entity_id
_entity_poly.type
_entity_poly.pdbx_seq_one_letter_code
_entity_poly.pdbx_strand_id
1 'polypeptide(L)'
;MESSSRKGNVDVQPDAGSYNIVISSISPAVKKFYDMGGARRADKILARLESGYLNGYLNGDETLRPDSIIYNQVIDYWAKTQSVRGHFMKARDVLDRQVKMFREEKVRKCRSDVTGYTSVIAACASTYGTVKEKRRSFDMAHLTFMESCAEKYTQPNDVTYGVMFKAVGRLLNNSDEQDKYARTLFKLCCDDGYLGEMAFMRMKAAVSNVVYKELTGGKMYEELPEEWKRNVTKRQKKYDMRKNLAKKGNQLRP
;
A
#
# COMPACT_ATOMS: atom_id res chain seq x y z
N MET A 1 -14.85 -28.07 -2.49
CA MET A 1 -13.46 -28.22 -2.97
C MET A 1 -12.61 -28.92 -1.92
N GLU A 2 -12.21 -28.28 -0.81
CA GLU A 2 -11.45 -28.97 0.26
C GLU A 2 -12.20 -30.15 0.91
N SER A 3 -13.51 -30.01 1.12
CA SER A 3 -14.38 -31.09 1.63
C SER A 3 -14.57 -32.26 0.65
N SER A 4 -14.33 -32.02 -0.65
CA SER A 4 -14.41 -33.04 -1.70
C SER A 4 -13.06 -33.75 -1.87
N SER A 5 -11.94 -33.04 -1.73
CA SER A 5 -10.59 -33.61 -1.69
C SER A 5 -10.36 -34.50 -0.47
N ARG A 6 -10.88 -34.11 0.72
CA ARG A 6 -10.87 -34.96 1.93
C ARG A 6 -11.67 -36.27 1.78
N LYS A 7 -12.57 -36.36 0.80
CA LYS A 7 -13.37 -37.56 0.50
C LYS A 7 -12.73 -38.49 -0.53
N GLY A 8 -11.44 -38.32 -0.82
CA GLY A 8 -10.69 -39.24 -1.69
C GLY A 8 -10.92 -39.04 -3.19
N ASN A 9 -11.58 -37.95 -3.61
CA ASN A 9 -11.71 -37.63 -5.03
C ASN A 9 -10.47 -36.86 -5.49
N VAL A 10 -9.56 -37.56 -6.15
CA VAL A 10 -8.24 -37.06 -6.60
C VAL A 10 -8.36 -36.02 -7.74
N ASP A 11 -9.54 -35.92 -8.36
CA ASP A 11 -9.77 -35.13 -9.58
C ASP A 11 -9.98 -33.62 -9.36
N VAL A 12 -10.14 -33.15 -8.12
CA VAL A 12 -10.36 -31.73 -7.81
C VAL A 12 -9.54 -31.32 -6.59
N GLN A 13 -8.21 -31.28 -6.73
CA GLN A 13 -7.34 -30.65 -5.74
C GLN A 13 -7.26 -29.14 -6.01
N PRO A 14 -7.50 -28.29 -4.99
CA PRO A 14 -7.35 -26.84 -5.16
C PRO A 14 -5.87 -26.49 -5.36
N ASP A 15 -5.59 -25.59 -6.29
CA ASP A 15 -4.25 -25.06 -6.58
C ASP A 15 -4.17 -23.55 -6.26
N ALA A 16 -2.97 -22.96 -6.33
CA ALA A 16 -2.77 -21.53 -6.07
C ALA A 16 -3.67 -20.62 -6.94
N GLY A 17 -4.00 -21.06 -8.16
CA GLY A 17 -4.95 -20.37 -9.04
C GLY A 17 -6.36 -20.33 -8.44
N SER A 18 -6.85 -21.46 -7.95
CA SER A 18 -8.15 -21.58 -7.26
C SER A 18 -8.21 -20.67 -6.03
N TYR A 19 -7.14 -20.63 -5.22
CA TYR A 19 -7.04 -19.73 -4.06
C TYR A 19 -7.08 -18.26 -4.50
N ASN A 20 -6.33 -17.88 -5.54
CA ASN A 20 -6.33 -16.53 -6.10
C ASN A 20 -7.72 -16.08 -6.57
N ILE A 21 -8.48 -16.97 -7.22
CA ILE A 21 -9.85 -16.70 -7.66
C ILE A 21 -10.77 -16.46 -6.46
N VAL A 22 -10.71 -17.33 -5.44
CA VAL A 22 -11.55 -17.20 -4.24
C VAL A 22 -11.24 -15.91 -3.50
N ILE A 23 -9.96 -15.58 -3.27
CA ILE A 23 -9.60 -14.31 -2.63
C ILE A 23 -10.05 -13.13 -3.48
N SER A 24 -9.83 -13.17 -4.79
CA SER A 24 -10.28 -12.10 -5.70
C SER A 24 -11.79 -11.89 -5.68
N SER A 25 -12.58 -12.94 -5.50
CA SER A 25 -14.04 -12.84 -5.39
C SER A 25 -14.50 -12.06 -4.15
N ILE A 26 -13.66 -11.92 -3.12
CA ILE A 26 -13.94 -11.15 -1.89
C ILE A 26 -13.76 -9.63 -2.12
N SER A 27 -13.00 -9.24 -3.14
CA SER A 27 -12.67 -7.83 -3.48
C SER A 27 -13.89 -6.89 -3.45
N PRO A 28 -15.04 -7.19 -4.11
CA PRO A 28 -16.16 -6.26 -4.15
C PRO A 28 -16.71 -5.93 -2.76
N ALA A 29 -16.80 -6.93 -1.88
CA ALA A 29 -17.32 -6.74 -0.53
C ALA A 29 -16.41 -5.81 0.30
N VAL A 30 -15.09 -6.04 0.25
CA VAL A 30 -14.12 -5.24 0.99
C VAL A 30 -14.00 -3.82 0.42
N LYS A 31 -13.95 -3.69 -0.91
CA LYS A 31 -13.72 -2.39 -1.55
C LYS A 31 -14.95 -1.47 -1.52
N LYS A 32 -16.16 -2.02 -1.57
CA LYS A 32 -17.40 -1.23 -1.58
C LYS A 32 -17.96 -0.99 -0.18
N PHE A 33 -17.83 -1.96 0.73
CA PHE A 33 -18.47 -1.91 2.05
C PHE A 33 -17.48 -1.88 3.22
N TYR A 34 -16.17 -1.80 2.94
CA TYR A 34 -15.12 -1.81 3.96
C TYR A 34 -15.22 -3.05 4.89
N ASP A 35 -15.66 -4.18 4.32
CA ASP A 35 -15.99 -5.41 5.05
C ASP A 35 -14.75 -6.08 5.67
N MET A 36 -14.64 -5.98 7.00
CA MET A 36 -13.61 -6.67 7.78
C MET A 36 -13.75 -8.20 7.70
N GLY A 37 -14.98 -8.71 7.61
CA GLY A 37 -15.22 -10.15 7.47
C GLY A 37 -14.61 -10.68 6.18
N GLY A 38 -14.68 -9.91 5.10
CA GLY A 38 -14.00 -10.16 3.83
C GLY A 38 -12.48 -10.21 4.00
N ALA A 39 -11.86 -9.16 4.55
CA ALA A 39 -10.41 -9.12 4.75
C ALA A 39 -9.90 -10.28 5.61
N ARG A 40 -10.60 -10.60 6.72
CA ARG A 40 -10.27 -11.73 7.59
C ARG A 40 -10.42 -13.09 6.91
N ARG A 41 -11.45 -13.27 6.07
CA ARG A 41 -11.65 -14.50 5.29
C ARG A 41 -10.52 -14.67 4.28
N ALA A 42 -10.18 -13.61 3.55
CA ALA A 42 -9.07 -13.61 2.60
C ALA A 42 -7.74 -13.98 3.28
N ASP A 43 -7.47 -13.37 4.44
CA ASP A 43 -6.27 -13.65 5.25
C ASP A 43 -6.21 -15.12 5.72
N LYS A 44 -7.33 -15.67 6.20
CA LYS A 44 -7.41 -17.10 6.55
C LYS A 44 -7.18 -18.03 5.36
N ILE A 45 -7.66 -17.66 4.17
CA ILE A 45 -7.47 -18.44 2.94
C ILE A 45 -6.00 -18.39 2.52
N LEU A 46 -5.35 -17.22 2.62
CA LEU A 46 -3.91 -17.08 2.38
C LEU A 46 -3.09 -17.93 3.36
N ALA A 47 -3.41 -17.91 4.65
CA ALA A 47 -2.72 -18.74 5.65
C ALA A 47 -2.85 -20.25 5.37
N ARG A 48 -3.98 -20.69 4.79
CA ARG A 48 -4.16 -22.07 4.33
C ARG A 48 -3.30 -22.39 3.11
N LEU A 49 -3.20 -21.46 2.16
CA LEU A 49 -2.30 -21.61 1.00
C LEU A 49 -0.84 -21.74 1.45
N GLU A 50 -0.40 -20.87 2.35
CA GLU A 50 0.94 -20.92 2.96
C GLU A 50 1.18 -22.25 3.66
N SER A 51 0.26 -22.68 4.52
CA SER A 51 0.39 -23.94 5.26
C SER A 51 0.37 -25.14 4.31
N GLY A 52 -0.48 -25.13 3.29
CA GLY A 52 -0.55 -26.19 2.28
C GLY A 52 0.73 -26.31 1.47
N TYR A 53 1.31 -25.17 1.06
CA TYR A 53 2.61 -25.14 0.42
C TYR A 53 3.70 -25.72 1.32
N LEU A 54 3.84 -25.22 2.56
CA LEU A 54 4.93 -25.60 3.47
C LEU A 54 4.84 -27.05 3.96
N ASN A 55 3.63 -27.63 4.04
CA ASN A 55 3.43 -29.01 4.48
C ASN A 55 3.55 -30.05 3.36
N GLY A 56 3.79 -29.64 2.11
CA GLY A 56 4.03 -30.57 1.00
C GLY A 56 5.36 -31.33 1.16
N TYR A 57 5.38 -32.61 0.79
CA TYR A 57 6.59 -33.43 0.85
C TYR A 57 7.72 -32.85 -0.02
N LEU A 58 8.95 -32.84 0.52
CA LEU A 58 10.22 -32.49 -0.15
C LEU A 58 10.12 -31.25 -1.07
N ASN A 59 10.26 -30.06 -0.46
CA ASN A 59 10.25 -28.71 -1.09
C ASN A 59 8.88 -28.03 -1.25
N GLY A 60 7.85 -28.55 -0.58
CA GLY A 60 6.51 -27.98 -0.58
C GLY A 60 5.67 -28.36 -1.81
N ASP A 61 4.36 -28.17 -1.70
CA ASP A 61 3.44 -28.49 -2.80
C ASP A 61 3.45 -27.34 -3.82
N GLU A 62 4.21 -27.52 -4.89
CA GLU A 62 4.37 -26.52 -5.94
C GLU A 62 3.05 -26.10 -6.63
N THR A 63 1.98 -26.90 -6.51
CA THR A 63 0.62 -26.54 -6.97
C THR A 63 -0.01 -25.47 -6.09
N LEU A 64 0.39 -25.40 -4.81
CA LEU A 64 -0.07 -24.45 -3.80
C LEU A 64 0.89 -23.28 -3.58
N ARG A 65 1.88 -23.11 -4.46
CA ARG A 65 2.89 -22.06 -4.33
C ARG A 65 2.27 -20.65 -4.37
N PRO A 66 2.41 -19.85 -3.29
CA PRO A 66 1.91 -18.49 -3.27
C PRO A 66 2.76 -17.54 -4.12
N ASP A 67 2.15 -16.42 -4.54
CA ASP A 67 2.80 -15.37 -5.32
C ASP A 67 2.58 -13.98 -4.72
N SER A 68 3.31 -12.98 -5.19
CA SER A 68 3.20 -11.61 -4.66
C SER A 68 1.83 -10.98 -4.87
N ILE A 69 1.06 -11.44 -5.86
CA ILE A 69 -0.26 -10.88 -6.20
C ILE A 69 -1.25 -11.18 -5.07
N ILE A 70 -1.29 -12.42 -4.58
CA ILE A 70 -2.22 -12.81 -3.52
C ILE A 70 -1.94 -12.04 -2.22
N TYR A 71 -0.67 -11.86 -1.86
CA TYR A 71 -0.27 -11.07 -0.69
C TYR A 71 -0.70 -9.61 -0.84
N ASN A 72 -0.34 -8.97 -1.97
CA ASN A 72 -0.69 -7.58 -2.24
C ASN A 72 -2.21 -7.35 -2.18
N GLN A 73 -3.00 -8.33 -2.64
CA GLN A 73 -4.46 -8.26 -2.56
C GLN A 73 -4.97 -8.32 -1.12
N VAL A 74 -4.46 -9.21 -0.28
CA VAL A 74 -4.84 -9.30 1.14
C VAL A 74 -4.38 -8.07 1.92
N ILE A 75 -3.19 -7.53 1.62
CA ILE A 75 -2.71 -6.26 2.19
C ILE A 75 -3.66 -5.10 1.82
N ASP A 76 -4.04 -4.97 0.54
CA ASP A 76 -5.01 -3.95 0.07
C ASP A 76 -6.37 -4.09 0.78
N TYR A 77 -6.81 -5.33 1.05
CA TYR A 77 -8.07 -5.56 1.76
C TYR A 77 -8.01 -5.04 3.20
N TRP A 78 -6.96 -5.37 3.95
CA TRP A 78 -6.75 -4.81 5.28
C TRP A 78 -6.59 -3.29 5.26
N ALA A 79 -5.89 -2.74 4.26
CA ALA A 79 -5.72 -1.29 4.09
C ALA A 79 -7.05 -0.54 3.93
N LYS A 80 -8.08 -1.19 3.37
CA LYS A 80 -9.42 -0.63 3.19
C LYS A 80 -10.31 -0.76 4.42
N THR A 81 -10.00 -1.62 5.37
CA THR A 81 -10.81 -1.82 6.60
C THR A 81 -10.54 -0.77 7.69
N GLN A 82 -10.48 0.51 7.31
CA GLN A 82 -10.13 1.64 8.20
C GLN A 82 -11.11 1.89 9.36
N SER A 83 -12.31 1.30 9.32
CA SER A 83 -13.27 1.29 10.43
C SER A 83 -12.81 0.45 11.63
N VAL A 84 -11.73 -0.32 11.46
CA VAL A 84 -11.26 -1.31 12.42
C VAL A 84 -9.95 -0.89 13.04
N ARG A 85 -9.93 -0.88 14.37
CA ARG A 85 -8.73 -0.58 15.13
C ARG A 85 -7.61 -1.58 14.81
N GLY A 86 -6.42 -1.08 14.50
CA GLY A 86 -5.26 -1.93 14.20
C GLY A 86 -5.28 -2.62 12.84
N HIS A 87 -6.12 -2.21 11.89
CA HIS A 87 -6.11 -2.76 10.53
C HIS A 87 -4.74 -2.65 9.84
N PHE A 88 -3.99 -1.58 10.12
CA PHE A 88 -2.63 -1.38 9.62
C PHE A 88 -1.62 -2.42 10.13
N MET A 89 -1.77 -2.90 11.38
CA MET A 89 -0.97 -4.01 11.92
C MET A 89 -1.24 -5.31 11.15
N LYS A 90 -2.49 -5.56 10.73
CA LYS A 90 -2.84 -6.73 9.94
C LYS A 90 -2.31 -6.65 8.51
N ALA A 91 -2.37 -5.47 7.90
CA ALA A 91 -1.72 -5.22 6.62
C ALA A 91 -0.20 -5.47 6.71
N ARG A 92 0.44 -5.01 7.79
CA ARG A 92 1.87 -5.23 8.04
C ARG A 92 2.23 -6.69 8.25
N ASP A 93 1.46 -7.42 9.07
CA ASP A 93 1.65 -8.86 9.32
C ASP A 93 1.65 -9.69 8.02
N VAL A 94 0.75 -9.38 7.09
CA VAL A 94 0.70 -10.04 5.78
C VAL A 94 1.96 -9.73 4.94
N LEU A 95 2.46 -8.49 4.98
CA LEU A 95 3.72 -8.13 4.31
C LEU A 95 4.91 -8.84 4.93
N ASP A 96 4.98 -8.95 6.25
CA ASP A 96 6.05 -9.66 6.96
C ASP A 96 6.05 -11.16 6.60
N ARG A 97 4.88 -11.79 6.50
CA ARG A 97 4.75 -13.17 6.00
C ARG A 97 5.22 -13.32 4.56
N GLN A 98 4.88 -12.37 3.68
CA GLN A 98 5.39 -12.36 2.30
C GLN A 98 6.92 -12.30 2.26
N VAL A 99 7.53 -11.40 3.04
CA VAL A 99 8.98 -11.23 3.14
C VAL A 99 9.62 -12.51 3.68
N LYS A 100 9.03 -13.13 4.71
CA LYS A 100 9.46 -14.43 5.25
C LYS A 100 9.44 -15.52 4.18
N MET A 101 8.33 -15.67 3.45
CA MET A 101 8.23 -16.67 2.37
C MET A 101 9.29 -16.48 1.28
N PHE A 102 9.66 -15.23 0.97
CA PHE A 102 10.70 -14.96 -0.01
C PHE A 102 12.13 -15.18 0.54
N ARG A 103 12.41 -14.70 1.75
CA ARG A 103 13.78 -14.66 2.31
C ARG A 103 14.16 -15.96 3.02
N GLU A 104 13.26 -16.53 3.81
CA GLU A 104 13.51 -17.73 4.61
C GLU A 104 13.15 -18.98 3.81
N GLU A 105 11.93 -19.06 3.29
CA GLU A 105 11.42 -20.22 2.55
C GLU A 105 11.82 -20.24 1.06
N LYS A 106 12.56 -19.22 0.61
CA LYS A 106 13.12 -19.08 -0.75
C LYS A 106 12.08 -19.14 -1.89
N VAL A 107 10.81 -18.85 -1.61
CA VAL A 107 9.74 -18.84 -2.62
C VAL A 107 9.86 -17.60 -3.50
N ARG A 108 10.55 -17.72 -4.64
CA ARG A 108 10.85 -16.60 -5.55
C ARG A 108 9.62 -15.80 -5.99
N LYS A 109 8.47 -16.46 -6.20
CA LYS A 109 7.22 -15.79 -6.60
C LYS A 109 6.66 -14.87 -5.52
N CYS A 110 7.05 -15.04 -4.26
CA CYS A 110 6.61 -14.17 -3.16
C CYS A 110 7.39 -12.86 -3.06
N ARG A 111 8.40 -12.61 -3.90
CA ARG A 111 9.19 -11.37 -3.85
C ARG A 111 8.28 -10.14 -3.81
N SER A 112 8.38 -9.36 -2.73
CA SER A 112 7.62 -8.13 -2.57
C SER A 112 7.98 -7.11 -3.63
N ASP A 113 6.99 -6.29 -3.99
CA ASP A 113 7.13 -5.13 -4.86
C ASP A 113 6.72 -3.86 -4.10
N VAL A 114 6.87 -2.70 -4.77
CA VAL A 114 6.46 -1.41 -4.21
C VAL A 114 4.96 -1.37 -3.82
N THR A 115 4.11 -2.19 -4.45
CA THR A 115 2.66 -2.20 -4.23
C THR A 115 2.29 -2.63 -2.80
N GLY A 116 2.93 -3.70 -2.30
CA GLY A 116 2.70 -4.20 -0.95
C GLY A 116 3.07 -3.18 0.12
N TYR A 117 4.27 -2.61 0.03
CA TYR A 117 4.77 -1.57 0.93
C TYR A 117 3.89 -0.31 0.89
N THR A 118 3.53 0.15 -0.32
CA THR A 118 2.65 1.31 -0.50
C THR A 118 1.27 1.08 0.14
N SER A 119 0.73 -0.13 0.03
CA SER A 119 -0.56 -0.48 0.63
C SER A 119 -0.52 -0.49 2.16
N VAL A 120 0.58 -0.97 2.77
CA VAL A 120 0.78 -0.90 4.23
C VAL A 120 0.90 0.55 4.70
N ILE A 121 1.68 1.39 4.02
CA ILE A 121 1.80 2.82 4.35
C ILE A 121 0.44 3.52 4.20
N ALA A 122 -0.32 3.18 3.16
CA ALA A 122 -1.67 3.71 2.96
C ALA A 122 -2.65 3.29 4.06
N ALA A 123 -2.54 2.06 4.56
CA ALA A 123 -3.29 1.57 5.71
C ALA A 123 -2.97 2.43 6.95
N CYS A 124 -1.68 2.61 7.23
CA CYS A 124 -1.23 3.46 8.34
C CYS A 124 -1.78 4.90 8.20
N ALA A 125 -1.59 5.52 7.04
CA ALA A 125 -2.05 6.88 6.73
C ALA A 125 -3.58 7.08 6.83
N SER A 126 -4.35 5.99 6.87
CA SER A 126 -5.81 6.01 6.99
C SER A 126 -6.30 5.65 8.39
N THR A 127 -5.38 5.44 9.34
CA THR A 127 -5.71 5.17 10.74
C THR A 127 -6.35 6.39 11.39
N TYR A 128 -7.38 6.14 12.21
CA TYR A 128 -7.99 7.11 13.12
C TYR A 128 -7.83 6.60 14.55
N GLY A 129 -7.98 7.50 15.53
CA GLY A 129 -7.97 7.14 16.93
C GLY A 129 -7.14 8.08 17.79
N THR A 130 -6.70 7.57 18.94
CA THR A 130 -5.95 8.33 19.94
C THR A 130 -4.59 8.80 19.41
N VAL A 131 -4.00 9.80 20.06
CA VAL A 131 -2.63 10.27 19.78
C VAL A 131 -1.62 9.11 19.78
N LYS A 132 -1.73 8.19 20.75
CA LYS A 132 -0.87 7.00 20.84
C LYS A 132 -1.07 6.03 19.68
N GLU A 133 -2.29 5.90 19.16
CA GLU A 133 -2.58 5.04 18.02
C GLU A 133 -2.08 5.64 16.71
N LYS A 134 -2.30 6.95 16.52
CA LYS A 134 -1.71 7.69 15.39
C LYS A 134 -0.19 7.61 15.39
N ARG A 135 0.46 7.79 16.55
CA ARG A 135 1.93 7.67 16.67
C ARG A 135 2.42 6.29 16.27
N ARG A 136 1.85 5.22 16.84
CA ARG A 136 2.21 3.84 16.46
C ARG A 136 2.00 3.56 14.97
N SER A 137 0.93 4.08 14.39
CA SER A 137 0.66 3.96 12.96
C SER A 137 1.69 4.73 12.12
N PHE A 138 2.10 5.92 12.56
CA PHE A 138 3.15 6.69 11.91
C PHE A 138 4.51 5.99 11.98
N ASP A 139 4.90 5.49 13.15
CA ASP A 139 6.18 4.80 13.33
C ASP A 139 6.28 3.58 12.41
N MET A 140 5.18 2.85 12.22
CA MET A 140 5.10 1.74 11.28
C MET A 140 5.12 2.17 9.80
N ALA A 141 4.45 3.27 9.46
CA ALA A 141 4.54 3.85 8.12
C ALA A 141 5.98 4.26 7.79
N HIS A 142 6.65 4.93 8.73
CA HIS A 142 8.04 5.35 8.60
C HIS A 142 8.97 4.15 8.42
N LEU A 143 8.87 3.14 9.29
CA LEU A 143 9.67 1.92 9.20
C LEU A 143 9.46 1.23 7.84
N THR A 144 8.20 1.04 7.43
CA THR A 144 7.85 0.40 6.15
C THR A 144 8.39 1.21 4.97
N PHE A 145 8.35 2.54 5.03
CA PHE A 145 8.93 3.41 4.01
C PHE A 145 10.45 3.25 3.92
N MET A 146 11.16 3.25 5.06
CA MET A 146 12.61 3.08 5.10
C MET A 146 13.05 1.71 4.56
N GLU A 147 12.33 0.64 4.91
CA GLU A 147 12.57 -0.70 4.34
C GLU A 147 12.35 -0.73 2.82
N SER A 148 11.32 -0.04 2.34
CA SER A 148 11.02 0.11 0.91
C SER A 148 12.17 0.80 0.17
N CYS A 149 12.83 1.79 0.78
CA CYS A 149 14.02 2.46 0.24
C CYS A 149 15.28 1.57 0.22
N ALA A 150 15.35 0.50 1.01
CA ALA A 150 16.56 -0.32 1.14
C ALA A 150 16.73 -1.31 -0.02
N GLU A 151 15.65 -1.71 -0.69
CA GLU A 151 15.63 -2.81 -1.65
C GLU A 151 15.26 -2.32 -3.06
N LYS A 152 15.91 -2.85 -4.09
CA LYS A 152 15.75 -2.38 -5.49
C LYS A 152 14.32 -2.52 -6.02
N TYR A 153 13.61 -3.59 -5.65
CA TYR A 153 12.28 -3.91 -6.20
C TYR A 153 11.12 -3.27 -5.45
N THR A 154 11.40 -2.66 -4.30
CA THR A 154 10.42 -2.03 -3.42
C THR A 154 10.59 -0.53 -3.36
N GLN A 155 11.52 0.05 -4.13
CA GLN A 155 11.81 1.49 -4.13
C GLN A 155 10.52 2.32 -4.22
N PRO A 156 10.38 3.36 -3.39
CA PRO A 156 9.21 4.23 -3.42
C PRO A 156 8.96 4.83 -4.81
N ASN A 157 7.69 4.93 -5.19
CA ASN A 157 7.25 5.69 -6.36
C ASN A 157 6.44 6.92 -5.94
N ASP A 158 5.89 7.62 -6.92
CA ASP A 158 5.06 8.83 -6.71
C ASP A 158 3.85 8.56 -5.81
N VAL A 159 3.26 7.37 -5.91
CA VAL A 159 2.15 6.94 -5.05
C VAL A 159 2.63 6.72 -3.63
N THR A 160 3.77 6.04 -3.44
CA THR A 160 4.39 5.78 -2.12
C THR A 160 4.69 7.08 -1.38
N TYR A 161 5.35 8.03 -2.05
CA TYR A 161 5.60 9.36 -1.49
C TYR A 161 4.31 10.07 -1.10
N GLY A 162 3.30 10.05 -1.98
CA GLY A 162 2.04 10.68 -1.67
C GLY A 162 1.29 10.02 -0.51
N VAL A 163 1.35 8.70 -0.31
CA VAL A 163 0.75 8.07 0.89
C VAL A 163 1.56 8.37 2.15
N MET A 164 2.88 8.53 2.04
CA MET A 164 3.72 8.94 3.17
C MET A 164 3.44 10.39 3.59
N PHE A 165 3.26 11.33 2.66
CA PHE A 165 2.80 12.69 2.99
C PHE A 165 1.43 12.71 3.66
N LYS A 166 0.51 11.84 3.23
CA LYS A 166 -0.78 11.65 3.92
C LYS A 166 -0.56 11.19 5.37
N ALA A 167 0.36 10.27 5.61
CA ALA A 167 0.69 9.79 6.95
C ALA A 167 1.24 10.93 7.83
N VAL A 168 2.21 11.69 7.32
CA VAL A 168 2.78 12.89 7.97
C VAL A 168 1.67 13.86 8.36
N GLY A 169 0.82 14.24 7.41
CA GLY A 169 -0.22 15.25 7.63
C GLY A 169 -1.36 14.85 8.57
N ARG A 170 -1.56 13.55 8.82
CA ARG A 170 -2.72 13.05 9.58
C ARG A 170 -2.36 12.43 10.92
N LEU A 171 -1.16 11.84 11.02
CA LEU A 171 -0.75 11.03 12.15
C LEU A 171 0.17 11.78 13.12
N LEU A 172 0.96 12.74 12.61
CA LEU A 172 1.73 13.64 13.46
C LEU A 172 0.82 14.75 13.97
N ASN A 173 0.87 15.00 15.29
CA ASN A 173 0.02 16.02 15.93
C ASN A 173 0.82 17.30 16.29
N ASN A 174 2.15 17.25 16.25
CA ASN A 174 3.03 18.39 16.49
C ASN A 174 3.40 19.03 15.14
N SER A 175 3.04 20.30 14.96
CA SER A 175 3.28 21.04 13.71
C SER A 175 4.76 21.15 13.35
N ASP A 176 5.65 21.31 14.34
CA ASP A 176 7.09 21.43 14.09
C ASP A 176 7.70 20.09 13.65
N GLU A 177 7.28 18.99 14.29
CA GLU A 177 7.69 17.64 13.90
C GLU A 177 7.18 17.31 12.49
N GLN A 178 5.94 17.66 12.21
CA GLN A 178 5.28 17.48 10.93
C GLN A 178 6.00 18.27 9.83
N ASP A 179 6.26 19.56 10.04
CA ASP A 179 6.97 20.42 9.08
C ASP A 179 8.41 19.93 8.87
N LYS A 180 9.13 19.57 9.94
CA LYS A 180 10.49 19.02 9.84
C LYS A 180 10.53 17.74 9.00
N TYR A 181 9.63 16.80 9.28
CA TYR A 181 9.58 15.54 8.54
C TYR A 181 9.17 15.77 7.08
N ALA A 182 8.16 16.62 6.84
CA ALA A 182 7.69 16.92 5.49
C ALA A 182 8.78 17.55 4.62
N ARG A 183 9.63 18.41 5.18
CA ARG A 183 10.79 19.00 4.47
C ARG A 183 11.78 17.92 4.02
N THR A 184 12.17 17.02 4.91
CA THR A 184 13.08 15.93 4.58
C THR A 184 12.48 15.00 3.53
N LEU A 185 11.20 14.64 3.69
CA LEU A 185 10.49 13.79 2.75
C LEU A 185 10.33 14.46 1.37
N PHE A 186 10.07 15.78 1.33
CA PHE A 186 9.95 16.55 0.10
C PHE A 186 11.26 16.61 -0.66
N LYS A 187 12.36 16.92 0.03
CA LYS A 187 13.69 16.91 -0.57
C LYS A 187 14.01 15.54 -1.18
N LEU A 188 13.83 14.46 -0.41
CA LEU A 188 14.04 13.10 -0.89
C LEU A 188 13.17 12.77 -2.11
N CYS A 189 11.88 13.13 -2.08
CA CYS A 189 10.95 12.92 -3.19
C CYS A 189 11.38 13.65 -4.48
N CYS A 190 11.90 14.86 -4.35
CA CYS A 190 12.40 15.65 -5.47
C CYS A 190 13.72 15.11 -6.01
N ASP A 191 14.64 14.73 -5.12
CA ASP A 191 15.93 14.14 -5.47
C ASP A 191 15.75 12.83 -6.24
N ASP A 192 14.78 12.01 -5.84
CA ASP A 192 14.41 10.78 -6.54
C ASP A 192 13.62 11.05 -7.83
N GLY A 193 13.03 12.24 -7.98
CA GLY A 193 12.26 12.62 -9.16
C GLY A 193 10.84 12.04 -9.22
N TYR A 194 10.26 11.70 -8.06
CA TYR A 194 8.93 11.09 -7.91
C TYR A 194 7.86 12.05 -7.37
N LEU A 195 8.06 13.36 -7.48
CA LEU A 195 7.07 14.35 -7.05
C LEU A 195 5.88 14.35 -8.01
N GLY A 196 4.91 13.46 -7.78
CA GLY A 196 3.62 13.44 -8.48
C GLY A 196 2.61 14.45 -7.92
N GLU A 197 1.54 14.74 -8.67
CA GLU A 197 0.52 15.72 -8.27
C GLU A 197 -0.15 15.33 -6.94
N MET A 198 -0.41 14.03 -6.75
CA MET A 198 -0.95 13.52 -5.49
C MET A 198 0.00 13.78 -4.32
N ALA A 199 1.30 13.55 -4.50
CA ALA A 199 2.31 13.78 -3.47
C ALA A 199 2.42 15.27 -3.14
N PHE A 200 2.48 16.13 -4.15
CA PHE A 200 2.48 17.58 -3.99
C PHE A 200 1.26 18.09 -3.21
N MET A 201 0.04 17.70 -3.62
CA MET A 201 -1.19 18.17 -2.97
C MET A 201 -1.29 17.70 -1.52
N ARG A 202 -0.82 16.49 -1.23
CA ARG A 202 -0.82 15.95 0.15
C ARG A 202 0.29 16.58 1.00
N MET A 203 1.45 16.87 0.42
CA MET A 203 2.49 17.65 1.08
C MET A 203 1.96 19.03 1.45
N LYS A 204 1.31 19.74 0.51
CA LYS A 204 0.72 21.06 0.76
C LYS A 204 -0.32 21.04 1.89
N ALA A 205 -1.12 19.98 1.99
CA ALA A 205 -2.07 19.81 3.09
C ALA A 205 -1.41 19.40 4.42
N ALA A 206 -0.18 18.89 4.37
CA ALA A 206 0.57 18.40 5.52
C ALA A 206 1.56 19.43 6.08
N VAL A 207 1.73 20.62 5.50
CA VAL A 207 2.66 21.62 6.01
C VAL A 207 2.00 22.97 6.20
N SER A 208 2.58 23.82 7.05
CA SER A 208 2.14 25.20 7.17
C SER A 208 2.39 25.99 5.88
N ASN A 209 1.65 27.09 5.65
CA ASN A 209 1.80 27.91 4.44
C ASN A 209 3.21 28.53 4.32
N VAL A 210 3.88 28.77 5.44
CA VAL A 210 5.26 29.26 5.48
C VAL A 210 6.19 28.22 4.87
N VAL A 211 6.11 26.97 5.34
CA VAL A 211 6.92 25.86 4.81
C VAL A 211 6.55 25.55 3.36
N TYR A 212 5.28 25.59 2.99
CA TYR A 212 4.86 25.43 1.59
C TYR A 212 5.55 26.45 0.67
N LYS A 213 5.53 27.73 1.03
CA LYS A 213 6.17 28.79 0.24
C LYS A 213 7.67 28.62 0.18
N GLU A 214 8.30 28.19 1.27
CA GLU A 214 9.73 27.92 1.31
C GLU A 214 10.12 26.77 0.37
N LEU A 215 9.39 25.64 0.42
CA LEU A 215 9.71 24.45 -0.36
C LEU A 215 9.46 24.62 -1.87
N THR A 216 8.46 25.40 -2.24
CA THR A 216 7.95 25.48 -3.62
C THR A 216 8.16 26.84 -4.28
N GLY A 217 8.61 27.85 -3.53
CA GLY A 217 8.57 29.25 -3.96
C GLY A 217 7.14 29.79 -4.12
N GLY A 218 6.13 29.10 -3.57
CA GLY A 218 4.72 29.42 -3.75
C GLY A 218 4.13 28.99 -5.10
N LYS A 219 4.91 28.30 -5.94
CA LYS A 219 4.53 27.88 -7.30
C LYS A 219 3.46 26.80 -7.30
N MET A 220 2.67 26.75 -8.38
CA MET A 220 1.77 25.63 -8.67
C MET A 220 2.55 24.41 -9.15
N TYR A 221 1.93 23.23 -9.08
CA TYR A 221 2.58 21.96 -9.43
C TYR A 221 3.11 21.95 -10.88
N GLU A 222 2.38 22.59 -11.80
CA GLU A 222 2.73 22.71 -13.20
C GLU A 222 4.03 23.51 -13.41
N GLU A 223 4.31 24.48 -12.54
CA GLU A 223 5.45 25.40 -12.62
C GLU A 223 6.71 24.86 -11.92
N LEU A 224 6.61 23.71 -11.25
CA LEU A 224 7.75 23.08 -10.57
C LEU A 224 8.73 22.47 -11.57
N PRO A 225 10.03 22.35 -11.21
CA PRO A 225 11.05 21.75 -12.06
C PRO A 225 10.66 20.35 -12.57
N GLU A 226 10.87 20.08 -13.86
CA GLU A 226 10.55 18.77 -14.46
C GLU A 226 11.46 17.65 -13.93
N GLU A 227 12.66 17.99 -13.47
CA GLU A 227 13.59 17.07 -12.80
C GLU A 227 12.97 16.42 -11.55
N TRP A 228 12.14 17.15 -10.79
CA TRP A 228 11.43 16.63 -9.61
C TRP A 228 10.32 15.65 -10.01
N LYS A 229 9.89 15.66 -11.27
CA LYS A 229 8.77 14.87 -11.81
C LYS A 229 9.24 13.80 -12.81
N ARG A 230 10.55 13.66 -13.04
CA ARG A 230 11.12 12.88 -14.15
C ARG A 230 10.70 11.41 -14.16
N ASN A 231 10.45 10.84 -12.99
CA ASN A 231 10.09 9.42 -12.81
C ASN A 231 8.57 9.20 -12.60
N VAL A 232 7.75 10.25 -12.68
CA VAL A 232 6.29 10.14 -12.58
C VAL A 232 5.72 9.56 -13.88
N THR A 233 5.05 8.40 -13.79
CA THR A 233 4.60 7.64 -14.96
C THR A 233 3.55 8.38 -15.82
N LYS A 234 3.60 8.17 -17.16
CA LYS A 234 2.67 8.79 -18.14
C LYS A 234 1.18 8.45 -17.91
N ARG A 235 0.89 7.27 -17.34
CA ARG A 235 -0.49 6.84 -17.02
C ARG A 235 -1.09 7.70 -15.93
N GLN A 236 -0.28 8.10 -14.95
CA GLN A 236 -0.67 9.03 -13.89
C GLN A 236 -0.90 10.43 -14.46
N LYS A 237 0.02 10.92 -15.32
CA LYS A 237 -0.16 12.20 -16.06
C LYS A 237 -1.50 12.25 -16.84
N LYS A 238 -1.93 11.15 -17.48
CA LYS A 238 -3.25 11.07 -18.16
C LYS A 238 -4.44 11.00 -17.20
N TYR A 239 -4.34 10.30 -16.08
CA TYR A 239 -5.41 10.21 -15.08
C TYR A 239 -5.64 11.57 -14.40
N ASP A 240 -4.56 12.23 -14.00
CA ASP A 240 -4.60 13.54 -13.36
C ASP A 240 -5.12 14.63 -14.31
N MET A 241 -4.68 14.62 -15.57
CA MET A 241 -5.22 15.49 -16.63
C MET A 241 -6.75 15.29 -16.81
N ARG A 242 -7.24 14.05 -16.84
CA ARG A 242 -8.69 13.76 -16.92
C ARG A 242 -9.46 14.23 -15.69
N LYS A 243 -8.90 14.08 -14.50
CA LYS A 243 -9.51 14.52 -13.24
C LYS A 243 -9.59 16.05 -13.13
N ASN A 244 -8.55 16.76 -13.59
CA ASN A 244 -8.51 18.21 -13.60
C ASN A 244 -9.47 18.81 -14.64
N LEU A 245 -9.65 18.16 -15.80
CA LEU A 245 -10.71 18.49 -16.76
C LEU A 245 -12.12 18.32 -16.16
N ALA A 246 -12.36 17.24 -15.41
CA ALA A 246 -13.65 17.00 -14.74
C ALA A 246 -13.95 18.02 -13.64
N LYS A 247 -12.93 18.47 -12.88
CA LYS A 247 -13.08 19.55 -11.88
C LYS A 247 -13.44 20.89 -12.51
N LYS A 248 -12.81 21.25 -13.64
CA LYS A 248 -13.15 22.49 -14.38
C LYS A 248 -14.57 22.42 -14.96
N GLY A 249 -15.00 21.26 -15.46
CA GLY A 249 -16.36 21.06 -15.96
C GLY A 249 -17.46 21.16 -14.89
N ASN A 250 -17.15 20.85 -13.63
CA ASN A 250 -18.08 21.00 -12.50
C ASN A 250 -18.10 22.40 -11.88
N GLN A 251 -17.13 23.27 -12.18
CA GLN A 251 -17.14 24.68 -11.77
C GLN A 251 -17.86 25.59 -12.78
N LEU A 252 -18.22 25.05 -13.95
CA LEU A 252 -18.90 25.76 -15.04
C LEU A 252 -20.40 25.41 -15.15
N ARG A 253 -20.96 24.67 -14.19
CA ARG A 253 -22.41 24.45 -14.12
C ARG A 253 -23.00 25.41 -13.07
N PRO A 254 -23.89 26.34 -13.48
CA PRO A 254 -24.60 27.22 -12.54
C PRO A 254 -25.52 26.43 -11.61
#